data_AF-A0AA37XAW2-F1
#
_entry.id   AF-A0AA37XAW2-F1
#
_cell.length_a   1.000
_cell.length_b   1.000
_cell.length_c   1.000
_cell.angle_alpha   90.00
_cell.angle_beta   90.00
_cell.angle_gamma   90.00
#
_symmetry.space_group_name_H-M   'P 1'
#
loop_
_entity.id
_entity.type
_entity.pdbx_description
1 polymer ?
#
loop_
_entity_poly.entity_id
_entity_poly.type
_entity_poly.pdbx_seq_one_letter_code
_entity_poly.pdbx_strand_id
1 'polypeptide(L)'
;MSRVFIQNQATANLYYYTPYQPNAAALANEYGHGDTCSAYGNRNFFSYYTDWFGSPTVAVRGTIASYWRSLGGAAGVLGGPERGEVSHTVNGGGAHQAFRNAQVYVVGGRAVHLMNNSLNYQHWAQYGGQNGALGWPITPEVCARDNSSCTVSFTGGVLGWTPSTGVHSIVGTRASEYLAQGGPGSRIGHPTGPAEWVTANGGGWVQRFSGGRVHAAGNGPGFWFNPDSLIGREYDRLGAGAGALGWPTGLEQCRDDGCFAEFQRGVITWSSTRGVQTFSGETGAAYLRGGGPRGELGLPLAAPSAVSGGTVLSLRGGAIYARSGASAFFATAASMVHARYASLGGATGSLGWPVSDEDCASGICETRYQSGSIVWTRASGAVAVLGALDERYREAGGPRGKLGPRLPMLVRAPPTEEAACRRSGTASRLRQVRDRPTPTLTA
;
A
#
# COMPACT_ATOMS: atom_id res chain seq x y z
N MET A 1 51.47 -52.45 23.22
CA MET A 1 50.14 -52.00 22.74
C MET A 1 49.89 -50.60 23.29
N SER A 2 49.77 -49.61 22.42
CA SER A 2 49.30 -48.27 22.79
C SER A 2 47.80 -48.30 23.04
N ARG A 3 47.31 -47.46 23.95
CA ARG A 3 45.87 -47.26 24.18
C ARG A 3 45.42 -46.05 23.37
N VAL A 4 44.35 -46.20 22.61
CA VAL A 4 43.76 -45.12 21.78
C VAL A 4 42.33 -44.87 22.26
N PHE A 5 41.96 -43.60 22.43
CA PHE A 5 40.59 -43.23 22.75
C PHE A 5 39.76 -43.16 21.47
N ILE A 6 38.75 -44.02 21.36
CA ILE A 6 37.89 -44.10 20.16
C ILE A 6 36.57 -43.38 20.45
N GLN A 7 36.30 -42.31 19.71
CA GLN A 7 35.14 -41.45 19.93
C GLN A 7 33.82 -41.99 19.36
N ASN A 8 33.87 -42.84 18.33
CA ASN A 8 32.67 -43.38 17.70
C ASN A 8 32.92 -44.76 17.06
N GLN A 9 31.84 -45.48 16.76
CA GLN A 9 31.88 -46.84 16.22
C GLN A 9 32.50 -46.93 14.83
N ALA A 10 32.37 -45.91 13.98
CA ALA A 10 32.97 -45.91 12.65
C ALA A 10 34.50 -45.91 12.73
N THR A 11 35.06 -45.10 13.63
CA THR A 11 36.51 -45.10 13.92
C THR A 11 36.96 -46.42 14.55
N ALA A 12 36.14 -47.04 15.42
CA ALA A 12 36.45 -48.37 15.96
C ALA A 12 36.57 -49.41 14.83
N ASN A 13 35.62 -49.42 13.90
CA ASN A 13 35.60 -50.33 12.74
C ASN A 13 36.80 -50.11 11.81
N LEU A 14 37.25 -48.86 11.64
CA LEU A 14 38.46 -48.56 10.89
C LEU A 14 39.71 -49.15 11.56
N TYR A 15 39.86 -49.02 12.88
CA TYR A 15 40.98 -49.62 13.62
C TYR A 15 40.92 -51.16 13.67
N TYR A 16 39.75 -51.77 13.55
CA TYR A 16 39.63 -53.22 13.36
C TYR A 16 40.12 -53.70 11.99
N TYR A 17 39.91 -52.89 10.94
CA TYR A 17 40.28 -53.25 9.57
C TYR A 17 41.73 -52.87 9.21
N THR A 18 42.20 -51.70 9.68
CA THR A 18 43.56 -51.19 9.47
C THR A 18 44.17 -50.81 10.82
N PRO A 19 44.80 -51.75 11.56
CA PRO A 19 45.20 -51.55 12.96
C PRO A 19 46.46 -50.68 13.15
N TYR A 20 46.79 -49.83 12.18
CA TYR A 20 47.96 -48.96 12.23
C TYR A 20 47.58 -47.59 12.80
N GLN A 21 48.08 -47.31 14.01
CA GLN A 21 47.95 -45.99 14.63
C GLN A 21 48.96 -45.02 13.99
N PRO A 22 48.52 -43.85 13.49
CA PRO A 22 49.44 -42.84 12.97
C PRO A 22 50.37 -42.32 14.07
N ASN A 23 51.64 -42.12 13.72
CA ASN A 23 52.66 -41.57 14.63
C ASN A 23 52.66 -40.04 14.60
N ALA A 24 53.41 -39.41 15.51
CA ALA A 24 53.47 -37.94 15.62
C ALA A 24 53.93 -37.26 14.32
N ALA A 25 54.89 -37.85 13.60
CA ALA A 25 55.39 -37.31 12.33
C ALA A 25 54.32 -37.31 11.22
N ALA A 26 53.51 -38.38 11.13
CA ALA A 26 52.40 -38.45 10.17
C ALA A 26 51.24 -37.50 10.51
N LEU A 27 50.96 -37.28 11.81
CA LEU A 27 49.93 -36.36 12.30
C LEU A 27 50.34 -34.89 12.16
N ALA A 28 51.63 -34.57 12.36
CA ALA A 28 52.15 -33.22 12.19
C ALA A 28 52.08 -32.72 10.74
N ASN A 29 51.94 -33.64 9.78
CA ASN A 29 51.98 -33.33 8.36
C ASN A 29 50.75 -33.86 7.61
N GLU A 30 49.52 -33.45 7.91
CA GLU A 30 48.45 -33.32 6.89
C GLU A 30 47.98 -34.59 6.15
N TYR A 31 47.99 -34.81 4.83
CA TYR A 31 48.53 -34.33 3.54
C TYR A 31 50.01 -34.52 3.15
N GLY A 32 50.99 -34.21 4.00
CA GLY A 32 52.42 -34.33 3.67
C GLY A 32 53.02 -35.72 3.93
N HIS A 33 54.33 -35.83 3.73
CA HIS A 33 55.12 -37.00 4.14
C HIS A 33 55.62 -36.82 5.58
N GLY A 34 55.53 -37.88 6.38
CA GLY A 34 56.16 -37.98 7.69
C GLY A 34 57.57 -38.54 7.60
N ASP A 35 58.06 -39.11 8.71
CA ASP A 35 59.36 -39.77 8.81
C ASP A 35 59.40 -41.18 8.19
N THR A 36 60.56 -41.82 8.26
CA THR A 36 60.80 -43.19 7.74
C THR A 36 59.95 -44.27 8.41
N CYS A 37 59.29 -43.98 9.53
CA CYS A 37 58.46 -44.92 10.30
C CYS A 37 56.97 -44.54 10.30
N SER A 38 56.56 -43.60 9.43
CA SER A 38 55.21 -43.04 9.45
C SER A 38 54.15 -44.03 8.96
N ALA A 39 53.07 -44.14 9.72
CA ALA A 39 51.91 -44.98 9.41
C ALA A 39 50.73 -44.11 8.93
N TYR A 40 50.37 -44.23 7.65
CA TYR A 40 49.45 -43.31 6.99
C TYR A 40 47.99 -43.79 6.92
N GLY A 41 47.69 -45.09 7.05
CA GLY A 41 46.38 -45.67 6.70
C GLY A 41 45.17 -44.94 7.31
N ASN A 42 45.02 -44.99 8.63
CA ASN A 42 43.87 -44.37 9.31
C ASN A 42 43.86 -42.84 9.21
N ARG A 43 45.04 -42.21 9.13
CA ARG A 43 45.20 -40.77 8.94
C ARG A 43 44.76 -40.33 7.54
N ASN A 44 45.20 -41.02 6.48
CA ASN A 44 44.79 -40.77 5.10
C ASN A 44 43.30 -40.98 4.91
N PHE A 45 42.78 -42.08 5.47
CA PHE A 45 41.34 -42.33 5.43
C PHE A 45 40.57 -41.20 6.10
N PHE A 46 40.99 -40.74 7.28
CA PHE A 46 40.37 -39.61 7.96
C PHE A 46 40.42 -38.33 7.11
N SER A 47 41.56 -37.99 6.52
CA SER A 47 41.70 -36.81 5.65
C SER A 47 40.77 -36.90 4.42
N TYR A 48 40.82 -38.01 3.67
CA TYR A 48 39.98 -38.20 2.50
C TYR A 48 38.49 -38.25 2.83
N TYR A 49 38.12 -38.91 3.93
CA TYR A 49 36.75 -38.91 4.42
C TYR A 49 36.31 -37.49 4.76
N THR A 50 37.15 -36.71 5.43
CA THR A 50 36.83 -35.32 5.81
C THR A 50 36.71 -34.42 4.59
N ASP A 51 37.53 -34.62 3.57
CA ASP A 51 37.45 -33.87 2.31
C ASP A 51 36.17 -34.16 1.54
N TRP A 52 35.74 -35.42 1.51
CA TRP A 52 34.55 -35.83 0.75
C TRP A 52 33.24 -35.64 1.52
N PHE A 53 33.25 -35.94 2.82
CA PHE A 53 32.05 -36.08 3.65
C PHE A 53 32.00 -35.10 4.82
N GLY A 54 33.01 -34.26 4.99
CA GLY A 54 33.06 -33.22 6.03
C GLY A 54 33.49 -33.76 7.39
N SER A 55 33.46 -32.89 8.41
CA SER A 55 33.93 -33.24 9.74
C SER A 55 33.15 -34.42 10.33
N PRO A 56 33.82 -35.51 10.75
CA PRO A 56 33.17 -36.65 11.37
C PRO A 56 32.70 -36.38 12.82
N THR A 57 33.03 -35.21 13.38
CA THR A 57 32.64 -34.80 14.73
C THR A 57 31.51 -33.77 14.73
N VAL A 58 31.20 -33.16 13.58
CA VAL A 58 30.12 -32.17 13.45
C VAL A 58 29.00 -32.76 12.60
N ALA A 59 27.91 -33.14 13.27
CA ALA A 59 26.76 -33.70 12.58
C ALA A 59 26.04 -32.63 11.74
N VAL A 60 25.69 -33.00 10.50
CA VAL A 60 24.77 -32.26 9.64
C VAL A 60 23.53 -33.13 9.45
N ARG A 61 22.35 -32.63 9.78
CA ARG A 61 21.11 -33.43 9.80
C ARG A 61 19.95 -32.74 9.07
N GLY A 62 18.87 -33.48 8.87
CA GLY A 62 17.59 -32.95 8.39
C GLY A 62 17.68 -32.16 7.07
N THR A 63 16.94 -31.05 7.01
CA THR A 63 16.87 -30.17 5.83
C THR A 63 18.25 -29.59 5.47
N ILE A 64 19.06 -29.21 6.45
CA ILE A 64 20.42 -28.69 6.22
C ILE A 64 21.27 -29.74 5.51
N ALA A 65 21.24 -31.00 5.95
CA ALA A 65 22.01 -32.07 5.33
C ALA A 65 21.60 -32.34 3.88
N SER A 66 20.30 -32.31 3.58
CA SER A 66 19.82 -32.48 2.21
C SER A 66 20.24 -31.32 1.31
N TYR A 67 20.12 -30.08 1.80
CA TYR A 67 20.53 -28.89 1.08
C TYR A 67 22.04 -28.83 0.83
N TRP A 68 22.84 -29.09 1.86
CA TRP A 68 24.30 -29.11 1.76
C TRP A 68 24.80 -30.17 0.78
N ARG A 69 24.23 -31.39 0.82
CA ARG A 69 24.56 -32.45 -0.16
C ARG A 69 24.17 -32.09 -1.59
N SER A 70 23.04 -31.41 -1.79
CA SER A 70 22.65 -30.93 -3.13
C SER A 70 23.63 -29.90 -3.72
N LEU A 71 24.44 -29.27 -2.89
CA LEU A 71 25.47 -28.30 -3.28
C LEU A 71 26.88 -28.90 -3.31
N GLY A 72 27.01 -30.23 -3.28
CA GLY A 72 28.28 -30.95 -3.38
C GLY A 72 28.92 -31.34 -2.06
N GLY A 73 28.23 -31.15 -0.93
CA GLY A 73 28.74 -31.55 0.39
C GLY A 73 30.03 -30.79 0.77
N ALA A 74 30.99 -31.49 1.37
CA ALA A 74 32.21 -30.88 1.89
C ALA A 74 33.14 -30.34 0.80
N ALA A 75 33.14 -30.97 -0.37
CA ALA A 75 33.82 -30.50 -1.58
C ALA A 75 33.03 -29.41 -2.32
N GLY A 76 31.80 -29.12 -1.89
CA GLY A 76 30.91 -28.15 -2.48
C GLY A 76 31.20 -26.71 -2.07
N VAL A 77 30.38 -25.79 -2.58
CA VAL A 77 30.59 -24.33 -2.40
C VAL A 77 30.52 -23.90 -0.93
N LEU A 78 29.74 -24.60 -0.10
CA LEU A 78 29.59 -24.29 1.32
C LEU A 78 30.81 -24.76 2.16
N GLY A 79 31.54 -25.76 1.66
CA GLY A 79 32.61 -26.42 2.39
C GLY A 79 32.12 -27.38 3.49
N GLY A 80 33.05 -27.89 4.29
CA GLY A 80 32.74 -28.77 5.43
C GLY A 80 32.04 -28.03 6.60
N PRO A 81 31.25 -28.75 7.43
CA PRO A 81 30.60 -28.17 8.61
C PRO A 81 31.63 -27.83 9.69
N GLU A 82 31.49 -26.66 10.32
CA GLU A 82 32.40 -26.18 11.38
C GLU A 82 31.78 -26.24 12.77
N ARG A 83 30.47 -25.98 12.87
CA ARG A 83 29.73 -26.03 14.14
C ARG A 83 28.43 -26.81 13.96
N GLY A 84 27.94 -27.37 15.07
CA GLY A 84 26.63 -28.04 15.09
C GLY A 84 25.49 -27.06 14.84
N GLU A 85 24.35 -27.59 14.42
CA GLU A 85 23.12 -26.82 14.24
C GLU A 85 22.67 -26.16 15.56
N VAL A 86 22.28 -24.89 15.47
CA VAL A 86 21.77 -24.08 16.59
C VAL A 86 20.34 -23.65 16.27
N SER A 87 19.39 -24.01 17.14
CA SER A 87 18.01 -23.59 17.05
C SER A 87 17.76 -22.28 17.77
N HIS A 88 16.86 -21.46 17.22
CA HIS A 88 16.44 -20.17 17.75
C HIS A 88 14.92 -20.04 17.73
N THR A 89 14.38 -19.26 18.68
CA THR A 89 12.94 -18.95 18.78
C THR A 89 12.58 -17.56 18.24
N VAL A 90 13.58 -16.74 17.91
CA VAL A 90 13.40 -15.34 17.49
C VAL A 90 12.72 -15.24 16.12
N ASN A 91 11.90 -14.20 15.94
CA ASN A 91 11.25 -13.88 14.66
C ASN A 91 10.56 -15.07 13.99
N GLY A 92 9.79 -15.85 14.76
CA GLY A 92 9.06 -17.04 14.27
C GLY A 92 9.84 -18.36 14.34
N GLY A 93 11.11 -18.30 14.75
CA GLY A 93 11.96 -19.45 14.97
C GLY A 93 12.61 -20.00 13.70
N GLY A 94 13.73 -20.68 13.91
CA GLY A 94 14.56 -21.24 12.84
C GLY A 94 15.80 -21.90 13.41
N ALA A 95 16.59 -22.51 12.53
CA ALA A 95 17.89 -23.05 12.90
C ALA A 95 18.96 -22.54 11.94
N HIS A 96 20.21 -22.51 12.38
CA HIS A 96 21.32 -22.30 11.48
C HIS A 96 22.48 -23.23 11.80
N GLN A 97 23.32 -23.49 10.80
CA GLN A 97 24.55 -24.23 10.96
C GLN A 97 25.68 -23.55 10.19
N ALA A 98 26.85 -23.46 10.82
CA ALA A 98 28.04 -22.85 10.24
C ALA A 98 28.84 -23.87 9.42
N PHE A 99 29.22 -23.45 8.21
CA PHE A 99 30.11 -24.15 7.31
C PHE A 99 31.30 -23.24 6.97
N ARG A 100 32.39 -23.85 6.48
CA ARG A 100 33.64 -23.15 6.16
C ARG A 100 33.44 -21.85 5.39
N ASN A 101 32.60 -21.89 4.35
CA ASN A 101 32.42 -20.75 3.44
C ASN A 101 31.09 -20.01 3.63
N ALA A 102 30.17 -20.53 4.44
CA ALA A 102 28.79 -20.05 4.48
C ALA A 102 28.09 -20.36 5.80
N GLN A 103 27.00 -19.64 6.05
CA GLN A 103 25.98 -20.00 7.02
C GLN A 103 24.79 -20.62 6.28
N VAL A 104 24.27 -21.75 6.75
CA VAL A 104 23.01 -22.33 6.26
C VAL A 104 21.92 -22.09 7.29
N TYR A 105 20.82 -21.49 6.86
CA TYR A 105 19.65 -21.17 7.67
C TYR A 105 18.46 -22.03 7.25
N VAL A 106 17.64 -22.44 8.21
CA VAL A 106 16.38 -23.14 7.98
C VAL A 106 15.24 -22.41 8.67
N VAL A 107 14.24 -22.01 7.88
CA VAL A 107 12.99 -21.39 8.36
C VAL A 107 11.82 -21.99 7.61
N GLY A 108 10.75 -22.35 8.33
CA GLY A 108 9.56 -22.98 7.74
C GLY A 108 9.88 -24.27 6.96
N GLY A 109 10.92 -25.00 7.37
CA GLY A 109 11.38 -26.22 6.69
C GLY A 109 12.20 -25.98 5.41
N ARG A 110 12.47 -24.73 5.01
CA ARG A 110 13.26 -24.40 3.82
C ARG A 110 14.66 -23.94 4.20
N ALA A 111 15.68 -24.55 3.58
CA ALA A 111 17.08 -24.18 3.76
C ALA A 111 17.53 -23.13 2.73
N VAL A 112 18.35 -22.18 3.17
CA VAL A 112 19.10 -21.23 2.32
C VAL A 112 20.50 -21.04 2.87
N HIS A 113 21.45 -20.66 2.02
CA HIS A 113 22.79 -20.27 2.47
C HIS A 113 23.07 -18.80 2.22
N LEU A 114 23.91 -18.21 3.07
CA LEU A 114 24.58 -16.94 2.83
C LEU A 114 26.09 -17.15 2.94
N MET A 115 26.82 -16.68 1.92
CA MET A 115 28.27 -16.84 1.88
C MET A 115 28.94 -15.88 2.86
N ASN A 116 29.96 -16.34 3.59
CA ASN A 116 30.65 -15.54 4.62
C ASN A 116 31.34 -14.29 4.03
N ASN A 117 31.69 -14.31 2.75
CA ASN A 117 32.30 -13.19 2.01
C ASN A 117 31.28 -12.25 1.34
N SER A 118 29.97 -12.53 1.44
CA SER A 118 28.94 -11.65 0.90
C SER A 118 28.84 -10.37 1.72
N LEU A 119 28.87 -9.22 1.05
CA LEU A 119 28.68 -7.92 1.71
C LEU A 119 27.27 -7.77 2.28
N ASN A 120 26.25 -8.34 1.63
CA ASN A 120 24.90 -8.38 2.17
C ASN A 120 24.85 -9.20 3.47
N TYR A 121 25.51 -10.38 3.50
CA TYR A 121 25.60 -11.19 4.72
C TYR A 121 26.30 -10.45 5.85
N GLN A 122 27.48 -9.89 5.58
CA GLN A 122 28.27 -9.18 6.59
C GLN A 122 27.50 -8.00 7.18
N HIS A 123 26.83 -7.21 6.32
CA HIS A 123 25.97 -6.13 6.76
C HIS A 123 24.80 -6.64 7.60
N TRP A 124 24.04 -7.63 7.12
CA TRP A 124 22.93 -8.21 7.88
C TRP A 124 23.37 -8.72 9.27
N ALA A 125 24.49 -9.45 9.34
CA ALA A 125 25.03 -9.99 10.59
C ALA A 125 25.44 -8.88 11.57
N GLN A 126 26.02 -7.78 11.07
CA GLN A 126 26.37 -6.61 11.87
C GLN A 126 25.13 -5.89 12.43
N TYR A 127 24.06 -5.79 11.65
CA TYR A 127 22.84 -5.06 12.00
C TYR A 127 21.76 -5.97 12.62
N GLY A 128 22.19 -6.85 13.53
CA GLY A 128 21.32 -7.66 14.39
C GLY A 128 20.93 -9.03 13.82
N GLY A 129 21.32 -9.34 12.58
CA GLY A 129 21.08 -10.64 11.96
C GLY A 129 19.62 -11.06 12.02
N GLN A 130 19.38 -12.32 12.39
CA GLN A 130 18.05 -12.89 12.55
C GLN A 130 17.22 -12.23 13.66
N ASN A 131 17.84 -11.46 14.55
CA ASN A 131 17.15 -10.69 15.60
C ASN A 131 16.72 -9.30 15.12
N GLY A 132 17.28 -8.82 14.00
CA GLY A 132 17.01 -7.49 13.45
C GLY A 132 15.70 -7.42 12.66
N ALA A 133 15.37 -6.23 12.16
CA ALA A 133 14.13 -5.95 11.43
C ALA A 133 14.00 -6.72 10.09
N LEU A 134 15.11 -7.14 9.49
CA LEU A 134 15.10 -8.01 8.31
C LEU A 134 14.64 -9.42 8.68
N GLY A 135 14.96 -9.91 9.87
CA GLY A 135 14.69 -11.28 10.28
C GLY A 135 15.54 -12.30 9.52
N TRP A 136 14.93 -13.43 9.18
CA TRP A 136 15.62 -14.58 8.62
C TRP A 136 15.76 -14.51 7.09
N PRO A 137 16.88 -14.98 6.51
CA PRO A 137 17.02 -15.05 5.07
C PRO A 137 16.05 -16.07 4.48
N ILE A 138 15.39 -15.69 3.39
CA ILE A 138 14.48 -16.54 2.62
C ILE A 138 14.91 -16.70 1.16
N THR A 139 16.04 -16.17 0.76
CA THR A 139 16.70 -16.57 -0.49
C THR A 139 18.20 -16.73 -0.22
N PRO A 140 18.92 -17.53 -1.03
CA PRO A 140 20.34 -17.28 -1.18
C PRO A 140 20.56 -15.88 -1.78
N GLU A 141 21.81 -15.42 -1.78
CA GLU A 141 22.17 -14.22 -2.51
C GLU A 141 22.01 -14.44 -4.02
N VAL A 142 21.25 -13.56 -4.66
CA VAL A 142 20.99 -13.57 -6.11
C VAL A 142 21.61 -12.33 -6.72
N CYS A 143 22.60 -12.54 -7.58
CA CYS A 143 23.28 -11.47 -8.31
C CYS A 143 22.76 -11.36 -9.75
N ALA A 144 22.73 -10.14 -10.27
CA ALA A 144 22.55 -9.88 -11.68
C ALA A 144 23.67 -10.57 -12.49
N ARG A 145 23.38 -10.95 -13.75
CA ARG A 145 24.32 -11.72 -14.58
C ARG A 145 25.65 -11.00 -14.83
N ASP A 146 25.62 -9.67 -14.83
CA ASP A 146 26.77 -8.79 -14.98
C ASP A 146 27.39 -8.37 -13.64
N ASN A 147 26.93 -8.94 -12.51
CA ASN A 147 27.31 -8.59 -11.15
C ASN A 147 27.12 -7.10 -10.79
N SER A 148 26.24 -6.39 -11.50
CA SER A 148 25.91 -4.99 -11.22
C SER A 148 25.13 -4.81 -9.91
N SER A 149 24.48 -5.88 -9.43
CA SER A 149 23.75 -5.89 -8.17
C SER A 149 23.64 -7.30 -7.60
N CYS A 150 23.54 -7.40 -6.28
CA CYS A 150 23.26 -8.63 -5.55
C CYS A 150 22.20 -8.38 -4.48
N THR A 151 21.23 -9.28 -4.35
CA THR A 151 20.12 -9.12 -3.42
C THR A 151 19.88 -10.36 -2.58
N VAL A 152 19.39 -10.14 -1.36
CA VAL A 152 18.94 -11.19 -0.45
C VAL A 152 17.57 -10.77 0.08
N SER A 153 16.58 -11.65 -0.08
CA SER A 153 15.26 -11.48 0.54
C SER A 153 15.24 -12.13 1.91
N PHE A 154 14.61 -11.44 2.86
CA PHE A 154 14.41 -11.87 4.24
C PHE A 154 12.92 -11.84 4.58
N THR A 155 12.55 -12.46 5.70
CA THR A 155 11.14 -12.48 6.17
C THR A 155 10.55 -11.07 6.37
N GLY A 156 11.37 -10.08 6.73
CA GLY A 156 10.94 -8.72 7.03
C GLY A 156 11.39 -7.65 6.03
N GLY A 157 12.04 -8.03 4.92
CA GLY A 157 12.56 -7.06 3.96
C GLY A 157 13.57 -7.62 2.97
N VAL A 158 14.36 -6.73 2.38
CA VAL A 158 15.38 -7.06 1.36
C VAL A 158 16.64 -6.27 1.66
N LEU A 159 17.80 -6.90 1.44
CA LEU A 159 19.07 -6.22 1.24
C LEU A 159 19.45 -6.24 -0.24
N GLY A 160 19.95 -5.11 -0.73
CA GLY A 160 20.55 -4.97 -2.04
C GLY A 160 21.94 -4.36 -1.91
N TRP A 161 22.89 -4.90 -2.66
CA TRP A 161 24.22 -4.37 -2.83
C TRP A 161 24.44 -3.96 -4.29
N THR A 162 25.08 -2.81 -4.49
CA THR A 162 25.67 -2.44 -5.78
C THR A 162 27.11 -1.94 -5.56
N PRO A 163 27.98 -2.01 -6.59
CA PRO A 163 29.32 -1.43 -6.50
C PRO A 163 29.34 0.08 -6.19
N SER A 164 28.33 0.82 -6.67
CA SER A 164 28.32 2.29 -6.60
C SER A 164 27.70 2.83 -5.31
N THR A 165 26.76 2.12 -4.69
CA THR A 165 26.02 2.60 -3.52
C THR A 165 26.32 1.79 -2.25
N GLY A 166 26.85 0.58 -2.40
CA GLY A 166 27.03 -0.34 -1.28
C GLY A 166 25.71 -1.02 -0.89
N VAL A 167 25.64 -1.49 0.36
CA VAL A 167 24.53 -2.27 0.89
C VAL A 167 23.42 -1.37 1.44
N HIS A 168 22.18 -1.58 0.97
CA HIS A 168 20.99 -0.89 1.46
C HIS A 168 19.84 -1.86 1.72
N SER A 169 19.00 -1.53 2.69
CA SER A 169 17.83 -2.34 3.05
C SER A 169 16.53 -1.58 2.87
N ILE A 170 15.47 -2.32 2.55
CA ILE A 170 14.08 -1.92 2.81
C ILE A 170 13.45 -2.91 3.77
N VAL A 171 12.81 -2.40 4.82
CA VAL A 171 12.34 -3.20 5.97
C VAL A 171 10.97 -2.75 6.48
N GLY A 172 10.30 -3.65 7.20
CA GLY A 172 9.07 -3.37 7.92
C GLY A 172 7.89 -3.12 6.98
N THR A 173 6.92 -2.32 7.44
CA THR A 173 5.71 -1.99 6.67
C THR A 173 6.02 -1.36 5.32
N ARG A 174 7.10 -0.58 5.20
CA ARG A 174 7.53 0.00 3.93
C ARG A 174 7.85 -1.05 2.86
N ALA A 175 8.33 -2.23 3.29
CA ALA A 175 8.63 -3.34 2.40
C ALA A 175 7.40 -4.14 2.00
N SER A 176 6.24 -3.98 2.64
CA SER A 176 5.12 -4.92 2.50
C SER A 176 4.61 -5.02 1.07
N GLU A 177 4.30 -3.87 0.45
CA GLU A 177 3.81 -3.85 -0.92
C GLU A 177 4.93 -4.23 -1.90
N TYR A 178 6.15 -3.76 -1.66
CA TYR A 178 7.32 -4.10 -2.47
C TYR A 178 7.55 -5.61 -2.54
N LEU A 179 7.47 -6.30 -1.41
CA LEU A 179 7.56 -7.76 -1.34
C LEU A 179 6.37 -8.43 -2.01
N ALA A 180 5.15 -7.91 -1.82
CA ALA A 180 3.93 -8.45 -2.46
C ALA A 180 3.98 -8.38 -4.00
N GLN A 181 4.65 -7.37 -4.56
CA GLN A 181 4.82 -7.21 -6.01
C GLN A 181 6.06 -7.92 -6.59
N GLY A 182 6.71 -8.81 -5.81
CA GLY A 182 7.83 -9.63 -6.28
C GLY A 182 9.22 -9.10 -5.90
N GLY A 183 9.30 -8.08 -5.05
CA GLY A 183 10.55 -7.62 -4.46
C GLY A 183 11.61 -7.25 -5.51
N PRO A 184 12.86 -7.73 -5.39
CA PRO A 184 13.95 -7.37 -6.32
C PRO A 184 13.68 -7.70 -7.78
N GLY A 185 12.82 -8.68 -8.07
CA GLY A 185 12.43 -9.07 -9.42
C GLY A 185 11.35 -8.18 -10.04
N SER A 186 10.76 -7.27 -9.26
CA SER A 186 9.77 -6.31 -9.75
C SER A 186 10.44 -5.16 -10.53
N ARG A 187 9.63 -4.35 -11.23
CA ARG A 187 10.14 -3.22 -12.02
C ARG A 187 10.77 -2.09 -11.21
N ILE A 188 10.48 -1.99 -9.90
CA ILE A 188 11.16 -1.00 -9.03
C ILE A 188 12.58 -1.47 -8.67
N GLY A 189 12.85 -2.77 -8.75
CA GLY A 189 14.17 -3.36 -8.51
C GLY A 189 14.59 -3.28 -7.04
N HIS A 190 15.87 -3.02 -6.76
CA HIS A 190 16.46 -3.12 -5.42
C HIS A 190 16.77 -1.74 -4.81
N PRO A 191 16.88 -1.62 -3.48
CA PRO A 191 17.23 -0.36 -2.82
C PRO A 191 18.65 0.09 -3.19
N THR A 192 18.81 1.38 -3.48
CA THR A 192 20.09 2.01 -3.90
C THR A 192 20.51 3.17 -2.99
N GLY A 193 19.81 3.36 -1.88
CA GLY A 193 20.16 4.38 -0.89
C GLY A 193 19.44 4.16 0.44
N PRO A 194 19.79 4.93 1.47
CA PRO A 194 19.04 4.94 2.73
C PRO A 194 17.63 5.47 2.51
N ALA A 195 16.73 5.15 3.44
CA ALA A 195 15.44 5.82 3.52
C ALA A 195 15.59 7.18 4.21
N GLU A 196 15.06 8.21 3.58
CA GLU A 196 15.14 9.61 4.02
C GLU A 196 13.77 10.06 4.54
N TRP A 197 13.75 10.75 5.68
CA TRP A 197 12.51 11.29 6.26
C TRP A 197 12.21 12.69 5.71
N VAL A 198 10.96 12.92 5.33
CA VAL A 198 10.42 14.20 4.88
C VAL A 198 9.29 14.59 5.83
N THR A 199 9.37 15.77 6.45
CA THR A 199 8.41 16.21 7.49
C THR A 199 7.07 16.71 6.94
N ALA A 200 6.99 17.03 5.66
CA ALA A 200 5.80 17.57 5.04
C ALA A 200 4.60 16.60 5.09
N ASN A 201 3.39 17.16 5.12
CA ASN A 201 2.13 16.43 5.02
C ASN A 201 1.98 15.29 6.05
N GLY A 202 2.41 15.55 7.30
CA GLY A 202 2.34 14.59 8.40
C GLY A 202 3.53 13.64 8.50
N GLY A 203 4.54 13.81 7.64
CA GLY A 203 5.77 13.04 7.69
C GLY A 203 5.72 11.75 6.87
N GLY A 204 6.85 11.37 6.27
CA GLY A 204 6.99 10.12 5.55
C GLY A 204 8.40 9.83 5.08
N TRP A 205 8.60 8.60 4.59
CA TRP A 205 9.88 8.12 4.09
C TRP A 205 9.90 8.11 2.57
N VAL A 206 11.04 8.50 2.01
CA VAL A 206 11.37 8.31 0.60
C VAL A 206 12.66 7.49 0.53
N GLN A 207 12.67 6.45 -0.27
CA GLN A 207 13.87 5.65 -0.49
C GLN A 207 14.11 5.46 -1.98
N ARG A 208 15.37 5.56 -2.40
CA ARG A 208 15.79 5.35 -3.78
C ARG A 208 15.96 3.87 -4.09
N PHE A 209 15.53 3.51 -5.28
CA PHE A 209 15.59 2.18 -5.86
C PHE A 209 16.17 2.25 -7.27
N SER A 210 16.65 1.12 -7.79
CA SER A 210 17.21 1.06 -9.15
C SER A 210 16.19 1.47 -10.24
N GLY A 211 14.89 1.27 -9.99
CA GLY A 211 13.81 1.65 -10.89
C GLY A 211 13.02 2.90 -10.49
N GLY A 212 13.42 3.65 -9.46
CA GLY A 212 12.67 4.83 -9.02
C GLY A 212 12.73 5.09 -7.52
N ARG A 213 11.58 5.38 -6.91
CA ARG A 213 11.46 5.67 -5.48
C ARG A 213 10.28 4.95 -4.86
N VAL A 214 10.49 4.47 -3.63
CA VAL A 214 9.43 4.01 -2.73
C VAL A 214 9.10 5.15 -1.77
N HIS A 215 7.82 5.45 -1.62
CA HIS A 215 7.25 6.52 -0.79
C HIS A 215 6.30 5.92 0.24
N ALA A 216 6.45 6.27 1.52
CA ALA A 216 5.60 5.78 2.60
C ALA A 216 5.19 6.93 3.54
N ALA A 217 3.89 7.09 3.79
CA ALA A 217 3.40 8.03 4.80
C ALA A 217 3.66 7.49 6.20
N GLY A 218 4.35 8.23 7.07
CA GLY A 218 4.69 7.80 8.42
C GLY A 218 5.30 6.40 8.47
N ASN A 219 4.69 5.51 9.26
CA ASN A 219 5.08 4.08 9.34
C ASN A 219 4.17 3.18 8.49
N GLY A 220 3.49 3.73 7.48
CA GLY A 220 2.60 3.00 6.59
C GLY A 220 3.33 2.16 5.53
N PRO A 221 2.57 1.49 4.65
CA PRO A 221 3.13 0.76 3.50
C PRO A 221 3.86 1.70 2.54
N GLY A 222 4.85 1.15 1.83
CA GLY A 222 5.60 1.85 0.80
C GLY A 222 5.01 1.63 -0.58
N PHE A 223 4.74 2.70 -1.32
CA PHE A 223 4.24 2.67 -2.68
C PHE A 223 5.24 3.29 -3.66
N TRP A 224 5.23 2.84 -4.91
CA TRP A 224 6.10 3.37 -5.95
C TRP A 224 5.35 3.46 -7.27
N PHE A 225 6.00 4.11 -8.23
CA PHE A 225 5.58 4.18 -9.62
C PHE A 225 6.64 3.51 -10.48
N ASN A 226 6.21 2.81 -11.52
CA ASN A 226 7.16 2.23 -12.47
C ASN A 226 7.94 3.34 -13.19
N PRO A 227 9.19 3.10 -13.62
CA PRO A 227 10.03 4.11 -14.29
C PRO A 227 9.33 4.83 -15.46
N ASP A 228 8.53 4.08 -16.23
CA ASP A 228 7.84 4.59 -17.42
C ASP A 228 6.53 5.32 -17.11
N SER A 229 6.09 5.32 -15.84
CA SER A 229 4.83 5.92 -15.41
C SER A 229 4.79 7.42 -15.65
N LEU A 230 3.84 7.86 -16.47
CA LEU A 230 3.53 9.28 -16.65
C LEU A 230 2.93 9.89 -15.37
N ILE A 231 2.22 9.10 -14.58
CA ILE A 231 1.67 9.51 -13.29
C ILE A 231 2.79 9.74 -12.27
N GLY A 232 3.74 8.80 -12.18
CA GLY A 232 4.91 8.93 -11.30
C GLY A 232 5.75 10.17 -11.65
N ARG A 233 6.01 10.40 -12.94
CA ARG A 233 6.71 11.60 -13.40
C ARG A 233 5.99 12.90 -13.00
N GLU A 234 4.67 12.96 -13.15
CA GLU A 234 3.90 14.14 -12.74
C GLU A 234 3.90 14.30 -11.22
N TYR A 235 3.76 13.22 -10.46
CA TYR A 235 3.84 13.26 -9.00
C TYR A 235 5.17 13.85 -8.51
N ASP A 236 6.27 13.40 -9.11
CA ASP A 236 7.61 13.92 -8.82
C ASP A 236 7.75 15.40 -9.18
N ARG A 237 7.25 15.81 -10.37
CA ARG A 237 7.24 17.22 -10.82
C ARG A 237 6.47 18.12 -9.85
N LEU A 238 5.43 17.59 -9.22
CA LEU A 238 4.59 18.31 -8.24
C LEU A 238 5.17 18.33 -6.82
N GLY A 239 6.41 17.86 -6.63
CA GLY A 239 7.09 17.86 -5.33
C GLY A 239 6.86 16.61 -4.48
N ALA A 240 6.36 15.52 -5.09
CA ALA A 240 6.15 14.23 -4.46
C ALA A 240 5.42 14.33 -3.09
N GLY A 241 5.92 13.63 -2.07
CA GLY A 241 5.30 13.56 -0.74
C GLY A 241 5.18 14.91 -0.04
N ALA A 242 6.00 15.90 -0.43
CA ALA A 242 5.94 17.26 0.09
C ALA A 242 4.94 18.16 -0.67
N GLY A 243 4.50 17.75 -1.86
CA GLY A 243 3.59 18.51 -2.71
C GLY A 243 2.14 18.56 -2.20
N ALA A 244 1.30 19.28 -2.95
CA ALA A 244 -0.12 19.49 -2.60
C ALA A 244 -0.93 18.17 -2.55
N LEU A 245 -0.54 17.17 -3.32
CA LEU A 245 -1.17 15.84 -3.31
C LEU A 245 -0.91 15.05 -2.02
N GLY A 246 0.24 15.29 -1.37
CA GLY A 246 0.70 14.51 -0.23
C GLY A 246 1.29 13.15 -0.62
N TRP A 247 1.28 12.22 0.33
CA TRP A 247 1.81 10.88 0.15
C TRP A 247 0.87 9.98 -0.66
N PRO A 248 1.38 9.01 -1.45
CA PRO A 248 0.54 8.03 -2.14
C PRO A 248 -0.18 7.14 -1.12
N THR A 249 -1.41 6.74 -1.45
CA THR A 249 -2.23 5.83 -0.63
C THR A 249 -2.34 4.43 -1.21
N GLY A 250 -1.76 4.22 -2.39
CA GLY A 250 -1.73 2.95 -3.11
C GLY A 250 -0.78 3.00 -4.30
N LEU A 251 -0.54 1.84 -4.92
CA LEU A 251 0.12 1.77 -6.22
C LEU A 251 -0.76 2.37 -7.32
N GLU A 252 -0.12 2.78 -8.42
CA GLU A 252 -0.81 3.10 -9.66
C GLU A 252 -1.61 1.90 -10.17
N GLN A 253 -2.84 2.16 -10.61
CA GLN A 253 -3.73 1.16 -11.16
C GLN A 253 -4.14 1.56 -12.57
N CYS A 254 -4.05 0.62 -13.49
CA CYS A 254 -4.46 0.79 -14.88
C CYS A 254 -5.69 -0.07 -15.18
N ARG A 255 -6.66 0.53 -15.87
CA ARG A 255 -7.84 -0.13 -16.47
C ARG A 255 -7.97 0.32 -17.93
N ASP A 256 -8.89 -0.27 -18.67
CA ASP A 256 -9.03 -0.15 -20.13
C ASP A 256 -8.76 1.25 -20.72
N ASP A 257 -9.35 2.31 -20.15
CA ASP A 257 -9.25 3.68 -20.68
C ASP A 257 -8.27 4.60 -19.95
N GLY A 258 -7.46 4.07 -19.04
CA GLY A 258 -6.46 4.89 -18.35
C GLY A 258 -5.90 4.30 -17.06
N CYS A 259 -4.92 5.01 -16.53
CA CYS A 259 -4.31 4.73 -15.24
C CYS A 259 -4.68 5.83 -14.24
N PHE A 260 -4.65 5.50 -12.96
CA PHE A 260 -4.81 6.47 -11.89
C PHE A 260 -3.97 6.09 -10.67
N ALA A 261 -3.63 7.09 -9.88
CA ALA A 261 -3.06 6.93 -8.57
C ALA A 261 -3.72 7.90 -7.59
N GLU A 262 -3.96 7.41 -6.38
CA GLU A 262 -4.56 8.17 -5.30
C GLU A 262 -3.48 8.57 -4.29
N PHE A 263 -3.67 9.77 -3.74
CA PHE A 263 -2.80 10.41 -2.77
C PHE A 263 -3.66 10.93 -1.63
N GLN A 264 -3.04 11.28 -0.50
CA GLN A 264 -3.74 11.76 0.69
C GLN A 264 -4.76 12.87 0.40
N ARG A 265 -4.47 13.75 -0.57
CA ARG A 265 -5.29 14.93 -0.87
C ARG A 265 -5.53 15.13 -2.37
N GLY A 266 -5.51 14.04 -3.13
CA GLY A 266 -5.81 14.14 -4.54
C GLY A 266 -5.60 12.87 -5.34
N VAL A 267 -5.75 13.02 -6.66
CA VAL A 267 -5.69 11.96 -7.64
C VAL A 267 -4.92 12.47 -8.84
N ILE A 268 -4.01 11.65 -9.37
CA ILE A 268 -3.48 11.85 -10.71
C ILE A 268 -4.07 10.75 -11.59
N THR A 269 -4.56 11.13 -12.77
CA THR A 269 -5.06 10.20 -13.78
C THR A 269 -4.29 10.37 -15.07
N TRP A 270 -4.22 9.31 -15.86
CA TRP A 270 -3.66 9.33 -17.21
C TRP A 270 -4.58 8.56 -18.15
N SER A 271 -4.72 9.04 -19.38
CA SER A 271 -5.30 8.27 -20.49
C SER A 271 -4.61 8.64 -21.80
N SER A 272 -4.68 7.75 -22.79
CA SER A 272 -4.12 8.00 -24.12
C SER A 272 -4.74 9.23 -24.82
N THR A 273 -6.00 9.54 -24.53
CA THR A 273 -6.74 10.64 -25.18
C THR A 273 -6.62 11.97 -24.46
N ARG A 274 -6.37 11.99 -23.14
CA ARG A 274 -6.38 13.22 -22.33
C ARG A 274 -5.02 13.54 -21.70
N GLY A 275 -4.05 12.64 -21.82
CA GLY A 275 -2.77 12.76 -21.13
C GLY A 275 -2.93 12.70 -19.61
N VAL A 276 -1.97 13.29 -18.90
CA VAL A 276 -1.98 13.34 -17.43
C VAL A 276 -2.89 14.48 -16.95
N GLN A 277 -3.71 14.20 -15.95
CA GLN A 277 -4.58 15.17 -15.28
C GLN A 277 -4.41 15.04 -13.76
N THR A 278 -4.27 16.17 -13.09
CA THR A 278 -4.02 16.24 -11.63
C THR A 278 -5.19 16.93 -10.94
N PHE A 279 -5.76 16.29 -9.92
CA PHE A 279 -6.82 16.84 -9.09
C PHE A 279 -6.34 16.88 -7.63
N SER A 280 -6.04 18.07 -7.12
CA SER A 280 -5.59 18.30 -5.75
C SER A 280 -6.52 19.26 -5.00
N GLY A 281 -6.23 19.51 -3.72
CA GLY A 281 -7.00 20.46 -2.90
C GLY A 281 -8.45 20.02 -2.76
N GLU A 282 -9.38 20.97 -2.76
CA GLU A 282 -10.80 20.68 -2.58
C GLU A 282 -11.37 19.77 -3.67
N THR A 283 -10.98 19.96 -4.94
CA THR A 283 -11.44 19.09 -6.04
C THR A 283 -10.98 17.65 -5.83
N GLY A 284 -9.70 17.45 -5.48
CA GLY A 284 -9.14 16.13 -5.19
C GLY A 284 -9.81 15.49 -3.96
N ALA A 285 -10.04 16.27 -2.90
CA ALA A 285 -10.71 15.81 -1.69
C ALA A 285 -12.17 15.39 -1.99
N ALA A 286 -12.93 16.18 -2.75
CA ALA A 286 -14.28 15.83 -3.16
C ALA A 286 -14.31 14.56 -4.02
N TYR A 287 -13.33 14.42 -4.91
CA TYR A 287 -13.22 13.21 -5.73
C TYR A 287 -13.01 11.96 -4.89
N LEU A 288 -12.08 12.02 -3.93
CA LEU A 288 -11.80 10.92 -3.00
C LEU A 288 -13.00 10.61 -2.10
N ARG A 289 -13.73 11.62 -1.60
CA ARG A 289 -14.97 11.41 -0.82
C ARG A 289 -16.06 10.68 -1.63
N GLY A 290 -16.16 10.97 -2.93
CA GLY A 290 -17.06 10.26 -3.85
C GLY A 290 -16.57 8.88 -4.30
N GLY A 291 -15.54 8.33 -3.65
CA GLY A 291 -14.96 7.01 -3.97
C GLY A 291 -13.87 7.03 -5.04
N GLY A 292 -13.48 8.21 -5.53
CA GLY A 292 -12.40 8.38 -6.49
C GLY A 292 -12.63 7.65 -7.81
N PRO A 293 -11.56 7.35 -8.55
CA PRO A 293 -11.62 6.58 -9.80
C PRO A 293 -12.20 5.16 -9.65
N ARG A 294 -12.19 4.59 -8.45
CA ARG A 294 -12.74 3.25 -8.18
C ARG A 294 -14.24 3.27 -7.87
N GLY A 295 -14.77 4.41 -7.43
CA GLY A 295 -16.17 4.60 -7.06
C GLY A 295 -17.06 4.92 -8.25
N GLU A 296 -18.29 5.32 -7.95
CA GLU A 296 -19.32 5.61 -8.96
C GLU A 296 -18.94 6.76 -9.89
N LEU A 297 -18.15 7.72 -9.41
CA LEU A 297 -17.69 8.85 -10.22
C LEU A 297 -16.84 8.38 -11.42
N GLY A 298 -16.03 7.33 -11.25
CA GLY A 298 -15.15 6.81 -12.30
C GLY A 298 -14.12 7.83 -12.77
N LEU A 299 -13.48 7.61 -13.92
CA LEU A 299 -12.45 8.50 -14.47
C LEU A 299 -13.03 9.80 -15.08
N PRO A 300 -12.22 10.89 -15.15
CA PRO A 300 -12.61 12.13 -15.83
C PRO A 300 -12.91 11.93 -17.31
N LEU A 301 -13.97 12.58 -17.79
CA LEU A 301 -14.33 12.59 -19.22
C LEU A 301 -13.59 13.69 -19.99
N ALA A 302 -13.31 14.81 -19.32
CA ALA A 302 -12.67 15.99 -19.89
C ALA A 302 -11.80 16.72 -18.84
N ALA A 303 -10.97 17.65 -19.31
CA ALA A 303 -10.28 18.58 -18.42
C ALA A 303 -11.30 19.43 -17.63
N PRO A 304 -10.95 19.92 -16.43
CA PRO A 304 -11.82 20.78 -15.66
C PRO A 304 -12.28 22.01 -16.47
N SER A 305 -13.59 22.24 -16.51
CA SER A 305 -14.20 23.36 -17.23
C SER A 305 -14.38 24.55 -16.28
N ALA A 306 -13.79 25.69 -16.63
CA ALA A 306 -13.99 26.93 -15.88
C ALA A 306 -15.42 27.44 -16.08
N VAL A 307 -16.10 27.75 -14.98
CA VAL A 307 -17.46 28.31 -14.96
C VAL A 307 -17.43 29.55 -14.07
N SER A 308 -18.30 30.54 -14.31
CA SER A 308 -18.33 31.74 -13.47
C SER A 308 -18.43 31.37 -11.98
N GLY A 309 -17.42 31.77 -11.21
CA GLY A 309 -17.31 31.48 -9.77
C GLY A 309 -16.66 30.14 -9.38
N GLY A 310 -16.14 29.35 -10.32
CA GLY A 310 -15.46 28.09 -9.98
C GLY A 310 -15.09 27.21 -11.17
N THR A 311 -14.98 25.90 -10.92
CA THR A 311 -14.62 24.90 -11.92
C THR A 311 -15.51 23.68 -11.78
N VAL A 312 -15.91 23.08 -12.90
CA VAL A 312 -16.67 21.82 -12.94
C VAL A 312 -15.81 20.76 -13.61
N LEU A 313 -15.62 19.63 -12.93
CA LEU A 313 -14.97 18.45 -13.49
C LEU A 313 -16.02 17.41 -13.85
N SER A 314 -16.16 17.13 -15.14
CA SER A 314 -17.06 16.08 -15.64
C SER A 314 -16.39 14.71 -15.56
N LEU A 315 -17.08 13.76 -14.94
CA LEU A 315 -16.62 12.40 -14.66
C LEU A 315 -17.57 11.40 -15.31
N ARG A 316 -17.12 10.16 -15.56
CA ARG A 316 -17.94 9.15 -16.25
C ARG A 316 -19.28 8.94 -15.57
N GLY A 317 -19.30 8.89 -14.24
CA GLY A 317 -20.50 8.69 -13.45
C GLY A 317 -20.88 9.90 -12.60
N GLY A 318 -20.56 11.13 -13.02
CA GLY A 318 -20.97 12.31 -12.28
C GLY A 318 -20.22 13.59 -12.62
N ALA A 319 -20.19 14.51 -11.66
CA ALA A 319 -19.40 15.73 -11.72
C ALA A 319 -18.90 16.16 -10.35
N ILE A 320 -17.80 16.89 -10.32
CA ILE A 320 -17.34 17.64 -9.15
C ILE A 320 -17.48 19.13 -9.43
N TYR A 321 -18.08 19.85 -8.49
CA TYR A 321 -18.30 21.28 -8.52
C TYR A 321 -17.39 21.93 -7.49
N ALA A 322 -16.37 22.64 -7.95
CA ALA A 322 -15.39 23.32 -7.12
C ALA A 322 -15.57 24.84 -7.22
N ARG A 323 -16.29 25.43 -6.27
CA ARG A 323 -16.46 26.88 -6.20
C ARG A 323 -15.18 27.56 -5.72
N SER A 324 -14.78 28.67 -6.35
CA SER A 324 -13.60 29.44 -5.98
C SER A 324 -13.66 29.89 -4.52
N GLY A 325 -12.61 29.58 -3.75
CA GLY A 325 -12.51 29.95 -2.33
C GLY A 325 -13.44 29.17 -1.38
N ALA A 326 -14.02 28.05 -1.83
CA ALA A 326 -14.89 27.21 -1.02
C ALA A 326 -14.62 25.71 -1.24
N SER A 327 -15.24 24.88 -0.43
CA SER A 327 -15.19 23.43 -0.60
C SER A 327 -15.84 22.98 -1.92
N ALA A 328 -15.30 21.90 -2.47
CA ALA A 328 -15.86 21.23 -3.63
C ALA A 328 -16.79 20.09 -3.21
N PHE A 329 -17.81 19.84 -4.02
CA PHE A 329 -18.82 18.82 -3.78
C PHE A 329 -19.03 17.99 -5.04
N PHE A 330 -19.43 16.73 -4.87
CA PHE A 330 -19.66 15.82 -5.99
C PHE A 330 -21.15 15.50 -6.15
N ALA A 331 -21.53 15.12 -7.37
CA ALA A 331 -22.84 14.61 -7.69
C ALA A 331 -22.71 13.42 -8.64
N THR A 332 -23.42 12.32 -8.37
CA THR A 332 -23.35 11.12 -9.23
C THR A 332 -24.34 11.23 -10.38
N ALA A 333 -24.07 10.57 -11.51
CA ALA A 333 -24.94 10.59 -12.69
C ALA A 333 -26.25 9.83 -12.46
N ALA A 334 -26.27 8.87 -11.52
CA ALA A 334 -27.47 8.16 -11.12
C ALA A 334 -28.42 9.01 -10.24
N SER A 335 -27.95 10.15 -9.73
CA SER A 335 -28.73 11.01 -8.85
C SER A 335 -29.83 11.76 -9.61
N MET A 336 -31.06 11.57 -9.14
CA MET A 336 -32.22 12.33 -9.62
C MET A 336 -32.17 13.79 -9.13
N VAL A 337 -31.50 14.05 -8.00
CA VAL A 337 -31.21 15.42 -7.52
C VAL A 337 -30.26 16.11 -8.49
N HIS A 338 -29.19 15.45 -8.91
CA HIS A 338 -28.23 15.97 -9.87
C HIS A 338 -28.86 16.19 -11.25
N ALA A 339 -29.68 15.24 -11.74
CA ALA A 339 -30.40 15.42 -13.01
C ALA A 339 -31.31 16.65 -12.97
N ARG A 340 -32.01 16.88 -11.84
CA ARG A 340 -32.81 18.09 -11.65
C ARG A 340 -31.95 19.35 -11.59
N TYR A 341 -30.83 19.33 -10.87
CA TYR A 341 -29.90 20.44 -10.80
C TYR A 341 -29.36 20.85 -12.18
N ALA A 342 -28.94 19.88 -12.97
CA ALA A 342 -28.48 20.10 -14.35
C ALA A 342 -29.59 20.71 -15.22
N SER A 343 -30.85 20.22 -15.09
CA SER A 343 -31.99 20.79 -15.82
C SER A 343 -32.33 22.24 -15.45
N LEU A 344 -31.89 22.70 -14.28
CA LEU A 344 -32.08 24.07 -13.78
C LEU A 344 -30.88 24.98 -14.09
N GLY A 345 -29.96 24.55 -14.95
CA GLY A 345 -28.78 25.34 -15.35
C GLY A 345 -27.56 25.16 -14.45
N GLY A 346 -27.56 24.17 -13.54
CA GLY A 346 -26.42 23.81 -12.72
C GLY A 346 -25.86 24.98 -11.89
N ALA A 347 -24.53 25.10 -11.82
CA ALA A 347 -23.84 26.11 -11.03
C ALA A 347 -24.12 27.57 -11.45
N THR A 348 -24.57 27.76 -12.70
CA THR A 348 -24.99 29.06 -13.23
C THR A 348 -26.49 29.32 -13.10
N GLY A 349 -27.25 28.33 -12.63
CA GLY A 349 -28.69 28.42 -12.42
C GLY A 349 -29.06 29.16 -11.13
N SER A 350 -30.36 29.29 -10.89
CA SER A 350 -30.91 30.04 -9.73
C SER A 350 -30.58 29.43 -8.36
N LEU A 351 -30.19 28.16 -8.31
CA LEU A 351 -29.73 27.50 -7.08
C LEU A 351 -28.29 27.89 -6.70
N GLY A 352 -27.47 28.26 -7.69
CA GLY A 352 -26.03 28.49 -7.52
C GLY A 352 -25.24 27.20 -7.30
N TRP A 353 -24.03 27.34 -6.74
CA TRP A 353 -23.12 26.23 -6.47
C TRP A 353 -23.61 25.32 -5.32
N PRO A 354 -23.29 24.01 -5.35
CA PRO A 354 -23.56 23.14 -4.21
C PRO A 354 -22.76 23.58 -2.98
N VAL A 355 -23.34 23.35 -1.80
CA VAL A 355 -22.72 23.59 -0.48
C VAL A 355 -22.74 22.33 0.41
N SER A 356 -23.19 21.20 -0.13
CA SER A 356 -23.09 19.88 0.47
C SER A 356 -22.96 18.82 -0.63
N ASP A 357 -22.41 17.67 -0.27
CA ASP A 357 -22.61 16.44 -1.05
C ASP A 357 -24.10 16.02 -0.90
N GLU A 358 -24.58 15.13 -1.77
CA GLU A 358 -25.94 14.57 -1.65
C GLU A 358 -26.03 13.62 -0.46
N ASP A 359 -27.01 13.87 0.42
CA ASP A 359 -27.31 13.03 1.57
C ASP A 359 -28.61 12.26 1.32
N CYS A 360 -28.49 10.94 1.17
CA CYS A 360 -29.61 10.02 1.00
C CYS A 360 -29.85 9.21 2.27
N ALA A 361 -30.93 9.51 3.00
CA ALA A 361 -31.34 8.73 4.17
C ALA A 361 -32.85 8.49 4.20
N SER A 362 -33.26 7.27 4.56
CA SER A 362 -34.67 6.87 4.71
C SER A 362 -35.53 7.15 3.46
N GLY A 363 -34.97 6.96 2.26
CA GLY A 363 -35.66 7.16 0.98
C GLY A 363 -35.83 8.62 0.57
N ILE A 364 -35.17 9.55 1.27
CA ILE A 364 -35.09 10.96 0.94
C ILE A 364 -33.65 11.30 0.61
N CYS A 365 -33.43 11.90 -0.55
CA CYS A 365 -32.12 12.42 -0.95
C CYS A 365 -32.17 13.95 -1.00
N GLU A 366 -31.18 14.63 -0.44
CA GLU A 366 -31.11 16.08 -0.44
C GLU A 366 -29.70 16.56 -0.81
N THR A 367 -29.65 17.60 -1.64
CA THR A 367 -28.44 18.42 -1.82
C THR A 367 -28.78 19.86 -1.55
N ARG A 368 -27.88 20.56 -0.84
CA ARG A 368 -28.00 21.99 -0.56
C ARG A 368 -27.13 22.79 -1.53
N TYR A 369 -27.64 23.96 -1.88
CA TYR A 369 -27.02 24.92 -2.80
C TYR A 369 -27.00 26.31 -2.16
N GLN A 370 -26.27 27.25 -2.76
CA GLN A 370 -26.14 28.62 -2.24
C GLN A 370 -27.49 29.31 -2.01
N SER A 371 -28.47 29.07 -2.88
CA SER A 371 -29.75 29.76 -2.88
C SER A 371 -30.95 28.80 -2.78
N GLY A 372 -30.74 27.60 -2.24
CA GLY A 372 -31.82 26.65 -2.05
C GLY A 372 -31.38 25.22 -1.78
N SER A 373 -32.33 24.29 -1.89
CA SER A 373 -32.10 22.85 -1.81
C SER A 373 -32.82 22.13 -2.96
N ILE A 374 -32.36 20.94 -3.30
CA ILE A 374 -33.16 19.98 -4.06
C ILE A 374 -33.37 18.75 -3.19
N VAL A 375 -34.63 18.37 -3.04
CA VAL A 375 -35.04 17.17 -2.32
C VAL A 375 -35.68 16.20 -3.30
N TRP A 376 -35.23 14.95 -3.28
CA TRP A 376 -35.81 13.86 -4.04
C TRP A 376 -36.44 12.81 -3.12
N THR A 377 -37.62 12.32 -3.52
CA THR A 377 -38.18 11.06 -3.03
C THR A 377 -38.77 10.28 -4.18
N ARG A 378 -38.99 8.97 -3.98
CA ARG A 378 -39.71 8.14 -4.95
C ARG A 378 -41.11 8.68 -5.29
N ALA A 379 -41.77 9.35 -4.35
CA ALA A 379 -43.15 9.80 -4.54
C ALA A 379 -43.28 11.19 -5.18
N SER A 380 -42.33 12.10 -4.94
CA SER A 380 -42.38 13.49 -5.44
C SER A 380 -41.46 13.74 -6.64
N GLY A 381 -40.53 12.83 -6.92
CA GLY A 381 -39.38 13.18 -7.76
C GLY A 381 -38.51 14.25 -7.09
N ALA A 382 -37.62 14.85 -7.89
CA ALA A 382 -36.68 15.87 -7.41
C ALA A 382 -37.30 17.27 -7.52
N VAL A 383 -37.49 17.92 -6.37
CA VAL A 383 -38.13 19.23 -6.24
C VAL A 383 -37.10 20.22 -5.71
N ALA A 384 -36.99 21.37 -6.40
CA ALA A 384 -36.12 22.47 -5.97
C ALA A 384 -36.89 23.46 -5.09
N VAL A 385 -36.27 23.89 -4.00
CA VAL A 385 -36.79 24.87 -3.03
C VAL A 385 -35.82 26.05 -3.03
N LEU A 386 -36.31 27.26 -3.27
CA LEU A 386 -35.46 28.42 -3.57
C LEU A 386 -35.64 29.55 -2.54
N GLY A 387 -34.54 30.24 -2.24
CA GLY A 387 -34.53 31.50 -1.49
C GLY A 387 -35.28 31.43 -0.15
N ALA A 388 -36.12 32.43 0.12
CA ALA A 388 -36.88 32.53 1.37
C ALA A 388 -37.79 31.32 1.65
N LEU A 389 -38.22 30.59 0.62
CA LEU A 389 -38.98 29.36 0.81
C LEU A 389 -38.11 28.24 1.38
N ASP A 390 -36.86 28.12 0.92
CA ASP A 390 -35.91 27.15 1.47
C ASP A 390 -35.56 27.48 2.92
N GLU A 391 -35.40 28.76 3.24
CA GLU A 391 -35.16 29.22 4.61
C GLU A 391 -36.30 28.81 5.55
N ARG A 392 -37.56 29.13 5.18
CA ARG A 392 -38.74 28.72 5.95
C ARG A 392 -38.90 27.21 6.01
N TYR A 393 -38.62 26.52 4.91
CA TYR A 393 -38.67 25.07 4.86
C TYR A 393 -37.69 24.43 5.86
N ARG A 394 -36.47 24.98 5.96
CA ARG A 394 -35.46 24.52 6.91
C ARG A 394 -35.76 24.91 8.35
N GLU A 395 -36.34 26.07 8.61
CA GLU A 395 -36.88 26.42 9.94
C GLU A 395 -37.93 25.41 10.42
N ALA A 396 -38.72 24.83 9.51
CA ALA A 396 -39.71 23.80 9.81
C ALA A 396 -39.12 22.37 9.93
N GLY A 397 -37.79 22.22 9.89
CA GLY A 397 -37.07 20.95 9.96
C GLY A 397 -36.72 20.33 8.59
N GLY A 398 -36.94 21.07 7.51
CA GLY A 398 -36.62 20.66 6.14
C GLY A 398 -37.35 19.38 5.72
N PRO A 399 -36.73 18.50 4.91
CA PRO A 399 -37.38 17.30 4.41
C PRO A 399 -37.73 16.26 5.47
N ARG A 400 -37.10 16.34 6.64
CA ARG A 400 -37.37 15.49 7.79
C ARG A 400 -38.27 16.18 8.82
N GLY A 401 -38.69 17.41 8.53
CA GLY A 401 -39.52 18.25 9.37
C GLY A 401 -41.02 18.10 9.13
N LYS A 402 -41.80 19.00 9.72
CA LYS A 402 -43.28 18.94 9.69
C LYS A 402 -43.86 19.09 8.28
N LEU A 403 -43.16 19.78 7.39
CA LEU A 403 -43.56 19.95 5.99
C LEU A 403 -43.20 18.74 5.12
N GLY A 404 -42.32 17.86 5.62
CA GLY A 404 -41.85 16.67 4.91
C GLY A 404 -41.14 16.99 3.58
N PRO A 405 -40.85 15.97 2.76
CA PRO A 405 -40.17 16.15 1.47
C PRO A 405 -41.11 16.62 0.34
N ARG A 406 -42.41 16.74 0.60
CA ARG A 406 -43.41 17.19 -0.37
C ARG A 406 -43.73 18.65 -0.13
N LEU A 407 -43.02 19.54 -0.81
CA LEU A 407 -43.58 20.87 -1.03
C LEU A 407 -44.63 20.74 -2.13
N PRO A 408 -45.91 21.07 -1.86
CA PRO A 408 -46.87 21.19 -2.96
C PRO A 408 -46.25 22.19 -3.94
N MET A 409 -46.18 21.80 -5.22
CA MET A 409 -45.80 22.72 -6.31
C MET A 409 -46.44 24.06 -6.01
N LEU A 410 -45.64 25.11 -5.84
CA LEU A 410 -46.20 26.45 -5.82
C LEU A 410 -46.99 26.58 -7.12
N VAL A 411 -48.30 26.53 -7.00
CA VAL A 411 -49.19 27.31 -7.86
C VAL A 411 -48.54 28.68 -7.90
N ARG A 412 -48.09 29.10 -9.07
CA ARG A 412 -47.65 30.48 -9.31
C ARG A 412 -48.64 31.37 -8.58
N ALA A 413 -48.18 32.12 -7.56
CA ALA A 413 -48.98 33.23 -7.09
C ALA A 413 -49.23 34.12 -8.32
N PRO A 414 -50.49 34.44 -8.68
CA PRO A 414 -50.73 35.39 -9.74
C PRO A 414 -50.05 36.72 -9.36
N PRO A 415 -49.43 37.42 -10.31
CA PRO A 415 -48.75 38.67 -10.01
C PRO A 415 -49.83 39.72 -9.75
N THR A 416 -50.12 39.98 -8.47
CA THR A 416 -50.56 41.25 -7.86
C THR A 416 -51.25 40.96 -6.54
N GLU A 417 -50.56 41.11 -5.40
CA GLU A 417 -51.17 41.58 -4.14
C GLU A 417 -50.13 41.93 -3.05
N GLU A 418 -48.95 42.40 -3.45
CA GLU A 418 -47.96 42.91 -2.50
C GLU A 418 -48.16 44.42 -2.28
N ALA A 419 -49.33 44.82 -1.75
CA ALA A 419 -49.58 46.21 -1.35
C ALA A 419 -50.73 46.38 -0.33
N ALA A 420 -50.78 45.63 0.77
CA ALA A 420 -51.64 46.02 1.92
C ALA A 420 -51.30 45.30 3.23
N CYS A 421 -50.13 45.53 3.82
CA CYS A 421 -50.02 45.42 5.29
C CYS A 421 -48.87 46.24 5.87
N ARG A 422 -48.98 47.56 5.73
CA ARG A 422 -48.44 48.52 6.70
C ARG A 422 -49.48 49.61 6.89
N ARG A 423 -50.30 49.49 7.95
CA ARG A 423 -50.79 50.57 8.85
C ARG A 423 -52.07 50.13 9.59
N SER A 424 -52.11 50.50 10.88
CA SER A 424 -53.19 50.37 11.89
C SER A 424 -53.63 48.93 12.21
N GLY A 425 -53.55 48.39 13.43
CA GLY A 425 -53.71 49.04 14.73
C GLY A 425 -55.20 49.12 15.09
N THR A 426 -55.82 48.00 15.50
CA THR A 426 -56.85 47.89 16.56
C THR A 426 -57.47 46.49 16.59
N ALA A 427 -57.78 46.03 17.80
CA ALA A 427 -58.46 44.78 18.08
C ALA A 427 -59.97 44.89 17.79
N SER A 428 -60.58 43.81 17.27
CA SER A 428 -61.98 43.51 17.60
C SER A 428 -62.33 42.03 17.39
N ARG A 429 -63.04 41.51 18.40
CA ARG A 429 -63.62 40.17 18.49
C ARG A 429 -64.76 40.00 17.47
N LEU A 430 -64.90 38.81 16.91
CA LEU A 430 -66.15 38.31 16.32
C LEU A 430 -66.36 36.87 16.84
N ARG A 431 -67.07 36.69 17.96
CA ARG A 431 -68.48 36.26 18.09
C ARG A 431 -68.85 35.04 17.22
N GLN A 432 -69.03 33.91 17.91
CA GLN A 432 -69.81 32.74 17.47
C GLN A 432 -71.27 33.14 17.21
N VAL A 433 -71.83 32.67 16.10
CA VAL A 433 -73.28 32.57 15.88
C VAL A 433 -73.57 31.13 15.46
N ARG A 434 -74.49 30.49 16.19
CA ARG A 434 -75.05 29.16 15.94
C ARG A 434 -76.25 29.25 14.97
N ASP A 435 -76.33 28.21 14.15
CA ASP A 435 -77.50 27.44 13.68
C ASP A 435 -78.58 28.01 12.72
N ARG A 436 -78.61 27.35 11.55
CA ARG A 436 -79.75 26.72 10.81
C ARG A 436 -80.66 27.58 9.91
N PRO A 437 -81.44 26.98 8.97
CA PRO A 437 -81.34 25.66 8.31
C PRO A 437 -81.48 25.69 6.75
N THR A 438 -81.20 24.54 6.15
CA THR A 438 -81.46 24.14 4.76
C THR A 438 -82.95 24.13 4.38
N PRO A 439 -83.32 24.52 3.15
CA PRO A 439 -84.57 24.11 2.54
C PRO A 439 -84.34 23.03 1.47
N THR A 440 -85.09 21.94 1.60
CA THR A 440 -85.33 20.92 0.57
C THR A 440 -86.32 21.46 -0.46
N LEU A 441 -86.15 21.15 -1.73
CA LEU A 441 -87.26 20.93 -2.66
C LEU A 441 -86.85 19.93 -3.75
N THR A 442 -87.71 18.93 -3.87
CA THR A 442 -87.67 17.65 -4.58
C THR A 442 -88.14 17.75 -6.02
N ALA A 443 -87.87 16.68 -6.78
CA ALA A 443 -88.95 15.86 -7.33
C ALA A 443 -88.76 14.44 -6.80
#